data_AF-A0ABD4T4L7-F1
#
_entry.id   AF-A0ABD4T4L7-F1
#
_cell.length_a   1.000
_cell.length_b   1.000
_cell.length_c   1.000
_cell.angle_alpha   90.00
_cell.angle_beta   90.00
_cell.angle_gamma   90.00
#
_symmetry.space_group_name_H-M   'P 1'
#
loop_
_entity.id
_entity.type
_entity.pdbx_description
1 polymer ?
#
loop_
_entity_poly.entity_id
_entity_poly.type
_entity_poly.pdbx_seq_one_letter_code
_entity_poly.pdbx_strand_id
1 'polypeptide(L)'
;MDKSSHQKDQQHPQWNRDRQVADRLLREEANDLNLAELARLKIRYQGFPGGRDIQADLDKVMNRWKLTDSTLFEKTREIHWREQIYSVRSSKKEDWT
;
A
#
# COMPACT_ATOMS: atom_id res chain seq x y z
N MET A 1 -19.68 -29.93 -11.42
CA MET A 1 -19.93 -29.41 -10.07
C MET A 1 -18.70 -28.65 -9.62
N ASP A 2 -18.75 -27.31 -9.66
CA ASP A 2 -17.69 -26.47 -9.12
C ASP A 2 -17.88 -26.36 -7.61
N LYS A 3 -16.92 -26.86 -6.83
CA LYS A 3 -16.94 -26.75 -5.37
C LYS A 3 -16.45 -25.36 -5.02
N SER A 4 -17.38 -24.40 -4.94
CA SER A 4 -17.12 -23.09 -4.34
C SER A 4 -16.75 -23.28 -2.86
N SER A 5 -15.46 -23.49 -2.60
CA SER A 5 -14.93 -23.53 -1.25
C SER A 5 -15.20 -22.17 -0.62
N HIS A 6 -16.07 -22.11 0.37
CA HIS A 6 -16.20 -20.94 1.23
C HIS A 6 -14.90 -20.84 2.03
N GLN A 7 -13.87 -20.23 1.42
CA GLN A 7 -12.62 -19.96 2.11
C GLN A 7 -12.97 -19.03 3.27
N LYS A 8 -12.81 -19.54 4.49
CA LYS A 8 -13.00 -18.75 5.71
C LYS A 8 -12.02 -17.57 5.67
N ASP A 9 -12.51 -16.40 6.04
CA ASP A 9 -11.67 -15.21 6.19
C ASP A 9 -10.48 -15.52 7.11
N GLN A 10 -9.30 -15.16 6.64
CA GLN A 10 -8.05 -15.28 7.34
C GLN A 10 -7.66 -13.93 7.95
N GLN A 11 -7.07 -14.00 9.13
CA GLN A 11 -6.50 -12.83 9.78
C GLN A 11 -5.10 -12.60 9.23
N HIS A 12 -4.86 -11.45 8.59
CA HIS A 12 -3.52 -11.09 8.14
C HIS A 12 -2.62 -10.81 9.37
N PRO A 13 -1.39 -11.37 9.47
CA PRO A 13 -0.54 -11.18 10.65
C PRO A 13 -0.16 -9.72 10.93
N GLN A 14 -0.08 -8.89 9.89
CA GLN A 14 0.25 -7.46 10.03
C GLN A 14 -0.99 -6.56 10.17
N TRP A 15 -2.19 -7.15 10.27
CA TRP A 15 -3.45 -6.41 10.28
C TRP A 15 -3.48 -5.27 11.29
N ASN A 16 -3.00 -5.47 12.53
CA ASN A 16 -3.00 -4.42 13.55
C ASN A 16 -2.22 -3.17 13.12
N ARG A 17 -1.08 -3.35 12.44
CA ARG A 17 -0.27 -2.23 11.93
C ARG A 17 -0.89 -1.65 10.66
N ASP A 18 -1.33 -2.50 9.75
CA ASP A 18 -1.94 -2.07 8.49
C ASP A 18 -3.24 -1.29 8.72
N ARG A 19 -4.02 -1.68 9.72
CA ARG A 19 -5.24 -0.99 10.15
C ARG A 19 -4.96 0.44 10.60
N GLN A 20 -3.92 0.64 11.42
CA GLN A 20 -3.49 1.98 11.85
C GLN A 20 -3.07 2.85 10.66
N VAL A 21 -2.37 2.27 9.69
CA VAL A 21 -1.99 2.98 8.46
C VAL A 21 -3.25 3.35 7.67
N ALA A 22 -4.18 2.42 7.44
CA ALA A 22 -5.42 2.70 6.71
C ALA A 22 -6.28 3.78 7.41
N ASP A 23 -6.36 3.75 8.74
CA ASP A 23 -7.08 4.77 9.53
C ASP A 23 -6.43 6.15 9.42
N ARG A 24 -5.10 6.21 9.31
CA ARG A 24 -4.36 7.45 9.06
C ARG A 24 -4.62 7.95 7.65
N LEU A 25 -4.52 7.07 6.64
CA LEU A 25 -4.78 7.41 5.24
C LEU A 25 -6.20 7.95 5.02
N LEU A 26 -7.20 7.46 5.77
CA LEU A 26 -8.57 8.00 5.75
C LEU A 26 -8.70 9.43 6.26
N ARG A 27 -7.73 9.95 7.02
CA ARG A 27 -7.81 11.29 7.64
C ARG A 27 -6.85 12.30 7.00
N GLU A 28 -5.76 11.80 6.42
CA GLU A 28 -4.73 12.64 5.82
C GLU A 28 -4.96 12.89 4.32
N GLU A 29 -4.20 13.85 3.79
CA GLU A 29 -4.16 14.16 2.36
C GLU A 29 -3.15 13.28 1.62
N ALA A 30 -3.28 13.26 0.29
CA ALA A 30 -2.32 12.60 -0.58
C ALA A 30 -0.96 13.33 -0.54
N ASN A 31 0.07 12.62 -0.12
CA ASN A 31 1.48 13.01 -0.22
C ASN A 31 2.31 11.77 -0.60
N ASP A 32 3.59 11.95 -0.90
CA ASP A 32 4.44 10.85 -1.38
C ASP A 32 4.44 9.62 -0.46
N LEU A 33 4.62 9.84 0.84
CA LEU A 33 4.60 8.77 1.84
C LEU A 33 3.25 8.04 1.84
N ASN A 34 2.16 8.79 1.82
CA ASN A 34 0.81 8.23 1.87
C ASN A 34 0.42 7.50 0.57
N LEU A 35 0.90 7.96 -0.58
CA LEU A 35 0.76 7.24 -1.85
C LEU A 35 1.54 5.93 -1.84
N ALA A 36 2.77 5.94 -1.33
CA ALA A 36 3.58 4.73 -1.19
C ALA A 36 2.94 3.71 -0.23
N GLU A 37 2.43 4.17 0.92
CA GLU A 37 1.73 3.34 1.91
C GLU A 37 0.42 2.76 1.35
N LEU A 38 -0.38 3.57 0.65
CA LEU A 38 -1.61 3.12 -0.02
C LEU A 38 -1.31 2.03 -1.06
N ALA A 39 -0.30 2.23 -1.92
CA ALA A 39 0.10 1.24 -2.91
C ALA A 39 0.58 -0.06 -2.25
N ARG A 40 1.39 0.04 -1.20
CA ARG A 40 1.88 -1.13 -0.45
C ARG A 40 0.72 -1.95 0.10
N LEU A 41 -0.27 -1.31 0.71
CA LEU A 41 -1.43 -2.01 1.28
C LEU A 41 -2.35 -2.58 0.19
N LYS A 42 -2.59 -1.87 -0.91
CA LYS A 42 -3.35 -2.40 -2.06
C LYS A 42 -2.73 -3.69 -2.59
N ILE A 43 -1.41 -3.72 -2.79
CA ILE A 43 -0.69 -4.92 -3.24
C ILE A 43 -0.76 -6.04 -2.19
N ARG A 44 -0.52 -5.72 -0.92
CA ARG A 44 -0.52 -6.72 0.17
C ARG A 44 -1.85 -7.45 0.31
N TYR A 45 -2.97 -6.73 0.22
CA TYR A 45 -4.30 -7.31 0.39
C TYR A 45 -4.93 -7.79 -0.93
N GLN A 46 -4.28 -7.58 -2.07
CA GLN A 46 -4.78 -8.03 -3.37
C GLN A 46 -4.92 -9.55 -3.41
N GLY A 47 -6.15 -10.04 -3.55
CA GLY A 47 -6.45 -11.47 -3.59
C GLY A 47 -6.26 -12.19 -2.24
N PHE A 48 -6.00 -11.44 -1.15
CA PHE A 48 -5.89 -12.04 0.17
C PHE A 48 -7.28 -12.47 0.68
N PRO A 49 -7.46 -13.71 1.16
CA PRO A 49 -8.74 -14.19 1.65
C PRO A 49 -9.02 -13.64 3.07
N GLY A 50 -9.29 -12.34 3.21
CA GLY A 50 -9.54 -11.65 4.49
C GLY A 50 -9.26 -10.15 4.42
N GLY A 51 -9.26 -9.46 5.57
CA GLY A 51 -8.93 -8.02 5.64
C GLY A 51 -9.85 -7.11 4.82
N ARG A 52 -11.13 -7.48 4.69
CA ARG A 52 -12.13 -6.76 3.89
C ARG A 52 -12.36 -5.33 4.37
N ASP A 53 -12.22 -5.11 5.68
CA ASP A 53 -12.30 -3.81 6.31
C ASP A 53 -11.20 -2.87 5.81
N ILE A 54 -9.94 -3.36 5.76
CA ILE A 54 -8.82 -2.59 5.23
C ILE A 54 -9.04 -2.33 3.75
N GLN A 55 -9.38 -3.35 2.94
CA GLN A 55 -9.62 -3.18 1.50
C GLN A 55 -10.68 -2.11 1.21
N ALA A 56 -11.82 -2.17 1.91
CA ALA A 56 -12.90 -1.20 1.76
C ALA A 56 -12.45 0.24 2.11
N ASP A 57 -11.60 0.40 3.12
CA ASP A 57 -11.09 1.71 3.50
C ASP A 57 -10.04 2.24 2.53
N LEU A 58 -9.18 1.37 1.98
CA LEU A 58 -8.26 1.78 0.91
C LEU A 58 -9.03 2.24 -0.34
N ASP A 59 -10.14 1.58 -0.68
CA ASP A 59 -10.98 2.01 -1.81
C ASP A 59 -11.67 3.36 -1.56
N LYS A 60 -12.07 3.66 -0.30
CA LYS A 60 -12.53 5.02 0.07
C LYS A 60 -11.42 6.06 -0.12
N VAL A 61 -10.20 5.74 0.29
CA VAL A 61 -9.04 6.63 0.10
C VAL A 61 -8.79 6.87 -1.39
N MET A 62 -8.79 5.81 -2.21
CA MET A 62 -8.64 5.90 -3.68
C MET A 62 -9.69 6.82 -4.29
N ASN A 63 -10.96 6.65 -3.92
CA ASN A 63 -12.06 7.47 -4.41
C ASN A 63 -11.91 8.94 -4.00
N ARG A 64 -11.58 9.20 -2.72
CA ARG A 64 -11.39 10.57 -2.22
C ARG A 64 -10.24 11.28 -2.91
N TRP A 65 -9.13 10.58 -3.15
CA TRP A 65 -7.96 11.13 -3.83
C TRP A 65 -8.06 11.05 -5.36
N LYS A 66 -9.19 10.55 -5.90
CA LYS A 66 -9.48 10.43 -7.33
C LYS A 66 -8.41 9.63 -8.09
N LEU A 67 -8.00 8.50 -7.50
CA LEU A 67 -6.97 7.62 -8.05
C LEU A 67 -7.60 6.35 -8.64
N THR A 68 -6.97 5.85 -9.70
CA THR A 68 -7.08 4.46 -10.15
C THR A 68 -5.80 3.70 -9.76
N ASP A 69 -5.85 2.37 -9.70
CA ASP A 69 -4.67 1.55 -9.40
C ASP A 69 -3.49 1.87 -10.35
N SER A 70 -3.77 2.09 -11.64
CA SER A 70 -2.75 2.47 -12.62
C SER A 70 -2.09 3.80 -12.25
N THR A 71 -2.88 4.84 -11.95
CA THR A 71 -2.33 6.16 -11.59
C THR A 71 -1.61 6.15 -10.24
N LEU A 72 -2.06 5.33 -9.30
CA LEU A 72 -1.39 5.15 -8.01
C LEU A 72 -0.01 4.53 -8.22
N PHE A 73 0.07 3.43 -8.95
CA PHE A 73 1.34 2.72 -9.19
C PHE A 73 2.30 3.50 -10.08
N GLU A 74 1.80 4.31 -11.01
CA GLU A 74 2.64 5.25 -11.76
C GLU A 74 3.29 6.27 -10.84
N LYS A 75 2.50 6.96 -10.01
CA LYS A 75 3.01 7.95 -9.05
C LYS A 75 4.01 7.36 -8.07
N THR A 76 3.78 6.14 -7.57
CA THR A 76 4.72 5.52 -6.62
C THR A 76 6.03 5.11 -7.27
N ARG A 77 6.04 4.71 -8.55
CA ARG A 77 7.29 4.49 -9.30
C ARG A 77 8.09 5.78 -9.45
N GLU A 78 7.42 6.90 -9.76
CA GLU A 78 8.07 8.22 -9.84
C GLU A 78 8.69 8.63 -8.50
N ILE A 79 7.98 8.42 -7.38
CA ILE A 79 8.47 8.69 -6.03
C ILE A 79 9.75 7.90 -5.75
N HIS A 80 9.75 6.58 -5.99
CA HIS A 80 10.92 5.74 -5.74
C HIS A 80 12.10 6.09 -6.64
N TRP A 81 11.85 6.43 -7.92
CA TRP A 81 12.90 6.90 -8.82
C TRP A 81 13.55 8.19 -8.29
N ARG A 82 12.73 9.15 -7.85
CA ARG A 82 13.19 10.41 -7.29
C ARG A 82 13.97 10.21 -5.99
N GLU A 83 13.48 9.40 -5.07
CA GLU A 83 14.17 9.09 -3.81
C GLU A 83 15.51 8.40 -4.02
N GLN A 84 15.61 7.48 -5.00
CA GLN A 84 16.89 6.87 -5.37
C GLN A 84 17.89 7.90 -5.90
N ILE A 85 17.45 8.88 -6.70
CA ILE A 85 18.33 9.98 -7.13
C ILE A 85 18.89 10.77 -5.93
N TYR A 86 18.08 10.98 -4.89
CA TYR A 86 18.53 11.65 -3.68
C TYR A 86 19.45 10.76 -2.81
N SER A 87 19.20 9.46 -2.73
CA SER A 87 20.02 8.53 -1.92
C SER A 87 21.36 8.19 -2.57
N VAL A 88 21.43 8.07 -3.91
CA VAL A 88 22.68 7.80 -4.66
C VAL A 88 23.68 8.95 -4.52
N ARG A 89 23.22 10.19 -4.31
CA ARG A 89 24.12 11.31 -3.97
C ARG A 89 24.71 11.23 -2.56
N SER A 90 24.12 10.42 -1.67
CA SER A 90 24.56 10.24 -0.29
C SER A 90 25.31 8.92 -0.05
N SER A 91 25.38 8.01 -1.03
CA SER A 91 26.05 6.71 -0.85
C SER A 91 27.57 6.83 -1.00
N LYS A 92 28.22 7.46 -0.02
CA LYS A 92 29.65 7.25 0.23
C LYS A 92 29.77 6.08 1.23
N LYS A 93 30.13 4.93 0.67
CA LYS A 93 30.65 3.70 1.30
C LYS A 93 29.79 3.04 2.38
N GLU A 94 29.17 1.91 2.01
CA GLU A 94 29.11 0.77 2.93
C GLU A 94 30.32 -0.12 2.64
N ASP A 95 31.38 0.10 3.42
CA ASP A 95 32.51 -0.82 3.53
C ASP A 95 32.03 -2.03 4.35
N TRP A 96 31.81 -3.17 3.71
CA TRP A 96 31.69 -4.44 4.39
C TRP A 96 33.11 -5.02 4.60
N THR A 97 33.66 -4.83 5.80
CA THR A 97 34.77 -5.62 6.37
C THR A 97 34.24 -6.60 7.39
#